data_AF-A0A0F9NQU7-F1
#
_entry.id   AF-A0A0F9NQU7-F1
#
_cell.length_a   1.000
_cell.length_b   1.000
_cell.length_c   1.000
_cell.angle_alpha   90.00
_cell.angle_beta   90.00
_cell.angle_gamma   90.00
#
_symmetry.space_group_name_H-M   'P 1'
#
loop_
_entity.id
_entity.type
_entity.pdbx_description
1 polymer ?
#
loop_
_entity_poly.entity_id
_entity_poly.type
_entity_poly.pdbx_seq_one_letter_code
_entity_poly.pdbx_strand_id
1 'polypeptide(L)'
;MKIDFWFSIGSTYSYLTVMRLTEVAETSGVEFRWRPFNVRYVMIEQNNTPFKDKPVKSAYMWRDIERRAKRYSLTPQPPAPYPLPGLALANQIATVGLENGWMEDYVRATYRRWFESGEAPGEEPNISLSLTDQSNQSNQSNQSDQSDQSPRRHRRQNDRNMTFYMRSTRGLGRRPNAASRR
;
A
#
# COMPACT_ATOMS: atom_id res chain seq x y z
N MET A 1 -19.20 -13.09 -11.34
CA MET A 1 -18.75 -11.91 -12.13
C MET A 1 -17.45 -11.42 -11.51
N LYS A 2 -16.45 -11.01 -12.32
CA LYS A 2 -15.17 -10.49 -11.80
C LYS A 2 -15.02 -9.01 -12.19
N ILE A 3 -14.65 -8.17 -11.23
CA ILE A 3 -14.42 -6.72 -11.45
C ILE A 3 -12.93 -6.45 -11.34
N ASP A 4 -12.32 -5.80 -12.34
CA ASP A 4 -10.94 -5.32 -12.21
C ASP A 4 -10.91 -4.03 -11.36
N PHE A 5 -10.23 -4.10 -10.22
CA PHE A 5 -10.03 -2.98 -9.31
C PHE A 5 -8.64 -2.37 -9.51
N TRP A 6 -8.59 -1.28 -10.28
CA TRP A 6 -7.36 -0.52 -10.52
C TRP A 6 -7.13 0.50 -9.41
N PHE A 7 -5.94 0.50 -8.81
CA PHE A 7 -5.59 1.43 -7.75
C PHE A 7 -4.10 1.79 -7.75
N SER A 8 -3.77 2.89 -7.08
CA SER A 8 -2.39 3.31 -6.88
C SER A 8 -2.22 3.86 -5.47
N ILE A 9 -1.22 3.37 -4.74
CA ILE A 9 -0.81 3.94 -3.46
C ILE A 9 -0.34 5.38 -3.73
N GLY A 10 -1.05 6.35 -3.17
CA GLY A 10 -0.93 7.78 -3.48
C GLY A 10 -2.24 8.43 -3.92
N SER A 11 -3.23 7.63 -4.33
CA SER A 11 -4.62 8.06 -4.41
C SER A 11 -5.23 8.10 -3.00
N THR A 12 -5.62 9.29 -2.55
CA THR A 12 -6.17 9.49 -1.20
C THR A 12 -7.55 8.83 -1.03
N TYR A 13 -8.41 8.88 -2.05
CA TYR A 13 -9.72 8.24 -2.00
C TYR A 13 -9.67 6.71 -2.09
N SER A 14 -8.58 6.14 -2.62
CA SER A 14 -8.41 4.68 -2.65
C SER A 14 -8.32 4.08 -1.25
N TYR A 15 -7.92 4.84 -0.22
CA TYR A 15 -8.00 4.42 1.19
C TYR A 15 -9.40 3.89 1.55
N LEU A 16 -10.44 4.68 1.27
CA LEU A 16 -11.82 4.33 1.60
C LEU A 16 -12.29 3.04 0.93
N THR A 17 -11.75 2.74 -0.26
CA THR A 17 -12.14 1.54 -1.03
C THR A 17 -11.33 0.33 -0.58
N VAL A 18 -10.00 0.46 -0.52
CA VAL A 18 -9.07 -0.58 -0.09
C VAL A 18 -9.45 -1.15 1.28
N MET A 19 -9.83 -0.28 2.22
CA MET A 19 -10.17 -0.72 3.58
C MET A 19 -11.46 -1.54 3.68
N ARG A 20 -12.29 -1.53 2.62
CA ARG A 20 -13.62 -2.16 2.61
C ARG A 20 -13.76 -3.29 1.60
N LEU A 21 -12.86 -3.37 0.62
CA LEU A 21 -13.08 -4.19 -0.57
C LEU A 21 -13.23 -5.69 -0.24
N THR A 22 -12.49 -6.19 0.74
CA THR A 22 -12.61 -7.57 1.24
C THR A 22 -14.01 -7.88 1.76
N GLU A 23 -14.53 -7.05 2.67
CA GLU A 23 -15.89 -7.22 3.22
C GLU A 23 -16.96 -7.11 2.12
N VAL A 24 -16.78 -6.20 1.16
CA VAL A 24 -17.69 -6.09 0.00
C VAL A 24 -17.66 -7.37 -0.84
N ALA A 25 -16.47 -7.95 -1.08
CA ALA A 25 -16.34 -9.20 -1.84
C ALA A 25 -17.10 -10.35 -1.15
N GLU A 26 -16.91 -10.48 0.16
CA GLU A 26 -17.54 -11.52 0.99
C GLU A 26 -19.07 -11.37 1.02
N THR A 27 -19.58 -10.16 1.27
CA THR A 27 -21.02 -9.92 1.44
C THR A 27 -21.81 -9.93 0.13
N SER A 28 -21.17 -9.63 -1.00
CA SER A 28 -21.85 -9.55 -2.31
C SER A 28 -21.59 -10.75 -3.23
N GLY A 29 -20.63 -11.62 -2.88
CA GLY A 29 -20.18 -12.72 -3.75
C GLY A 29 -19.47 -12.24 -5.03
N VAL A 30 -19.06 -10.97 -5.08
CA VAL A 30 -18.29 -10.40 -6.20
C VAL A 30 -16.81 -10.64 -5.98
N GLU A 31 -16.13 -11.12 -7.02
CA GLU A 31 -14.67 -11.26 -6.99
C GLU A 31 -13.99 -10.03 -7.60
N PHE A 32 -12.98 -9.51 -6.92
CA PHE A 32 -12.18 -8.39 -7.39
C PHE A 32 -10.79 -8.84 -7.83
N ARG A 33 -10.39 -8.43 -9.03
CA ARG A 33 -9.02 -8.59 -9.53
C ARG A 33 -8.26 -7.30 -9.25
N TRP A 34 -7.37 -7.32 -8.27
CA TRP A 34 -6.58 -6.16 -7.90
C TRP A 34 -5.51 -5.85 -8.94
N ARG A 35 -5.45 -4.60 -9.38
CA ARG A 35 -4.53 -4.10 -10.41
C ARG A 35 -3.77 -2.88 -9.85
N PRO A 36 -2.67 -3.10 -9.09
CA PRO A 36 -1.80 -2.00 -8.70
C PRO A 36 -1.16 -1.39 -9.95
N PHE A 37 -1.10 -0.06 -9.99
CA PHE A 37 -0.36 0.65 -11.01
C PHE A 37 0.31 1.88 -10.42
N ASN A 38 1.30 2.42 -11.12
CA ASN A 38 1.97 3.64 -10.69
C ASN A 38 1.32 4.88 -11.35
N VAL A 39 0.49 5.59 -10.58
CA VAL A 39 -0.20 6.79 -11.06
C VAL A 39 0.75 7.94 -11.39
N ARG A 40 1.99 7.95 -10.85
CA ARG A 40 2.96 9.01 -11.11
C ARG A 40 3.28 9.12 -12.59
N TYR A 41 3.31 8.02 -13.33
CA TYR A 41 3.54 8.06 -14.77
C TYR A 41 2.43 8.83 -15.51
N VAL A 42 1.17 8.57 -15.15
CA VAL A 42 0.01 9.29 -15.69
C VAL A 42 0.03 10.77 -15.28
N MET A 43 0.41 11.06 -14.03
CA MET A 43 0.47 12.44 -13.52
C MET A 43 1.58 13.28 -14.16
N ILE A 44 2.74 12.67 -14.45
CA ILE A 44 3.85 13.33 -15.17
C ILE A 44 3.40 13.69 -16.58
N GLU A 45 2.76 12.76 -17.28
CA GLU A 45 2.22 12.98 -18.63
C GLU A 45 1.21 14.15 -18.65
N GLN A 46 0.41 14.29 -17.59
CA GLN A 46 -0.57 15.37 -17.43
C GLN A 46 -0.01 16.66 -16.82
N ASN A 47 1.29 16.71 -16.49
CA ASN A 47 1.95 17.80 -15.75
C ASN A 47 1.17 18.25 -14.49
N ASN A 48 0.58 17.29 -13.77
CA ASN A 48 -0.38 17.56 -12.71
C ASN A 48 0.04 16.87 -11.41
N THR A 49 0.31 17.64 -10.36
CA THR A 49 0.32 17.11 -8.99
C THR A 49 -0.99 17.53 -8.34
N PRO A 50 -1.94 16.60 -8.08
CA PRO A 50 -3.21 16.95 -7.47
C PRO A 50 -2.97 17.69 -6.15
N PHE A 51 -3.80 18.70 -5.87
CA PHE A 51 -3.85 19.43 -4.60
C PHE A 51 -2.58 20.22 -4.19
N LYS A 52 -1.42 19.98 -4.82
CA LYS A 52 -0.22 20.79 -4.64
C LYS A 52 -0.55 22.24 -5.00
N ASP A 53 -0.16 23.15 -4.11
CA ASP A 53 -0.38 24.60 -4.25
C ASP A 53 -1.87 25.02 -4.35
N LYS A 54 -2.80 24.17 -3.90
CA LYS A 54 -4.26 24.39 -3.94
C LYS A 54 -4.90 24.22 -2.55
N PRO A 55 -4.59 25.07 -1.56
CA PRO A 55 -4.92 24.85 -0.14
C PRO A 55 -6.41 24.65 0.13
N VAL A 56 -7.30 25.40 -0.53
CA VAL A 56 -8.77 25.24 -0.39
C VAL A 56 -9.24 23.86 -0.87
N LYS A 57 -8.69 23.37 -1.99
CA LYS A 57 -9.03 22.04 -2.51
C LYS A 57 -8.47 20.93 -1.61
N SER A 58 -7.26 21.11 -1.08
CA SER A 58 -6.65 20.16 -0.13
C SER A 58 -7.45 20.06 1.16
N ALA A 59 -7.86 21.20 1.75
CA ALA A 59 -8.69 21.24 2.95
C ALA A 59 -10.04 20.56 2.72
N TYR A 60 -10.68 20.81 1.57
CA TYR A 60 -11.92 20.13 1.20
C TYR A 60 -11.73 18.62 1.06
N MET A 61 -10.68 18.17 0.35
CA MET A 61 -10.37 16.75 0.17
C MET A 61 -10.24 16.04 1.52
N TRP A 62 -9.45 16.60 2.44
CA TRP A 62 -9.26 15.99 3.76
C TRP A 62 -10.55 15.89 4.55
N ARG A 63 -11.33 16.98 4.60
CA ARG A 63 -12.65 16.99 5.24
C ARG A 63 -13.59 15.97 4.62
N ASP A 64 -13.57 15.80 3.29
CA ASP A 64 -14.44 14.85 2.61
C ASP A 64 -14.06 13.39 2.91
N ILE A 65 -12.75 13.09 2.95
CA ILE A 65 -12.27 11.77 3.34
C ILE A 65 -12.69 11.45 4.77
N GLU A 66 -12.49 12.36 5.72
CA GLU A 66 -12.88 12.17 7.13
C GLU A 66 -14.39 11.92 7.25
N ARG A 67 -15.20 12.73 6.55
CA ARG A 67 -16.66 12.61 6.54
C ARG A 67 -17.14 11.28 5.98
N ARG A 68 -16.51 10.76 4.92
CA ARG A 68 -16.87 9.46 4.33
C ARG A 68 -16.36 8.30 5.17
N ALA A 69 -15.16 8.40 5.72
CA ALA A 69 -14.56 7.40 6.61
C ALA A 69 -15.47 7.06 7.80
N LYS A 70 -16.12 8.08 8.39
CA LYS A 70 -17.11 7.89 9.48
C LYS A 70 -18.27 6.96 9.11
N ARG A 71 -18.68 6.90 7.84
CA ARG A 71 -19.75 5.98 7.37
C ARG A 71 -19.31 4.53 7.33
N TYR A 72 -18.01 4.29 7.39
CA TYR A 72 -17.39 2.98 7.25
C TYR A 72 -16.61 2.58 8.51
N SER A 73 -16.83 3.29 9.62
CA SER A 73 -16.12 3.07 10.90
C SER A 73 -14.59 3.15 10.77
N LEU A 74 -14.09 3.93 9.82
CA LEU A 74 -12.67 4.21 9.64
C LEU A 74 -12.28 5.50 10.38
N THR A 75 -11.06 5.56 10.92
CA THR A 75 -10.60 6.66 11.77
C THR A 75 -9.31 7.32 11.25
N PRO A 76 -9.28 7.84 10.01
CA PRO A 76 -8.12 8.56 9.50
C PRO A 76 -7.86 9.82 10.33
N GLN A 77 -6.61 10.23 10.41
CA GLN A 77 -6.08 11.42 11.10
C GLN A 77 -5.59 12.45 10.08
N PRO A 78 -6.49 13.14 9.35
CA PRO A 78 -6.07 14.17 8.41
C PRO A 78 -5.53 15.44 9.12
N PRO A 79 -4.61 16.19 8.49
CA PRO A 79 -3.98 15.88 7.22
C PRO A 79 -2.93 14.76 7.35
N ALA A 80 -2.98 13.78 6.45
CA ALA A 80 -1.93 12.78 6.32
C ALA A 80 -0.80 13.30 5.39
N PRO A 81 0.42 12.74 5.46
CA PRO A 81 1.52 13.14 4.58
C PRO A 81 1.13 13.18 3.10
N TYR A 82 1.30 14.33 2.45
CA TYR A 82 1.01 14.52 1.03
C TYR A 82 1.66 15.82 0.51
N PRO A 83 2.22 15.87 -0.71
CA PRO A 83 2.38 14.77 -1.68
C PRO A 83 3.39 13.73 -1.22
N LEU A 84 3.40 12.55 -1.86
CA LEU A 84 4.23 11.41 -1.48
C LEU A 84 5.43 11.23 -2.41
N PRO A 85 6.68 11.50 -1.96
CA PRO A 85 7.88 11.17 -2.73
C PRO A 85 8.05 9.67 -2.98
N GLY A 86 7.75 8.83 -1.97
CA GLY A 86 7.91 7.37 -2.00
C GLY A 86 6.87 6.60 -2.82
N LEU A 87 5.92 7.26 -3.49
CA LEU A 87 4.77 6.59 -4.11
C LEU A 87 5.16 5.54 -5.16
N ALA A 88 6.23 5.77 -5.93
CA ALA A 88 6.69 4.84 -6.96
C ALA A 88 7.18 3.52 -6.33
N LEU A 89 7.94 3.62 -5.25
CA LEU A 89 8.45 2.46 -4.51
C LEU A 89 7.31 1.70 -3.85
N ALA A 90 6.36 2.39 -3.22
CA ALA A 90 5.20 1.75 -2.60
C ALA A 90 4.41 0.89 -3.61
N ASN A 91 4.13 1.44 -4.80
CA ASN A 91 3.41 0.70 -5.85
C ASN A 91 4.25 -0.45 -6.43
N GLN A 92 5.57 -0.30 -6.55
CA GLN A 92 6.44 -1.39 -6.98
C GLN A 92 6.39 -2.57 -5.99
N ILE A 93 6.40 -2.29 -4.68
CA ILE A 93 6.28 -3.33 -3.65
C ILE A 93 4.90 -4.02 -3.76
N ALA A 94 3.82 -3.26 -3.99
CA ALA A 94 2.50 -3.84 -4.22
C ALA A 94 2.46 -4.77 -5.44
N THR A 95 3.11 -4.40 -6.56
CA THR A 95 3.22 -5.28 -7.73
C THR A 95 3.96 -6.57 -7.42
N VAL A 96 5.10 -6.49 -6.71
CA VAL A 96 5.82 -7.69 -6.25
C VAL A 96 4.93 -8.54 -5.34
N GLY A 97 4.15 -7.92 -4.46
CA GLY A 97 3.21 -8.62 -3.60
C GLY A 97 2.10 -9.33 -4.34
N LEU A 98 1.68 -8.83 -5.51
CA LEU A 98 0.63 -9.44 -6.31
C LEU A 98 1.13 -10.77 -6.88
N GLU A 99 2.35 -10.79 -7.41
CA GLU A 99 3.00 -11.99 -7.95
C GLU A 99 3.22 -13.07 -6.88
N ASN A 100 3.30 -12.66 -5.61
CA ASN A 100 3.64 -13.53 -4.48
C ASN A 100 2.46 -13.75 -3.50
N GLY A 101 1.27 -13.24 -3.81
CA GLY A 101 0.03 -13.50 -3.06
C GLY A 101 -0.15 -12.74 -1.73
N TRP A 102 0.61 -11.66 -1.47
CA TRP A 102 0.54 -10.90 -0.22
C TRP A 102 0.24 -9.40 -0.41
N MET A 103 -0.07 -8.95 -1.63
CA MET A 103 -0.28 -7.53 -1.93
C MET A 103 -1.44 -6.90 -1.16
N GLU A 104 -2.57 -7.58 -1.01
CA GLU A 104 -3.76 -6.99 -0.37
C GLU A 104 -3.46 -6.57 1.08
N ASP A 105 -2.78 -7.43 1.83
CA ASP A 105 -2.39 -7.15 3.21
C ASP A 105 -1.37 -6.01 3.30
N TYR A 106 -0.37 -6.02 2.42
CA TYR A 106 0.61 -4.92 2.34
C TYR A 106 -0.09 -3.60 2.07
N VAL A 107 -0.96 -3.55 1.06
CA VAL A 107 -1.68 -2.35 0.65
C VAL A 107 -2.57 -1.84 1.78
N ARG A 108 -3.35 -2.70 2.43
CA ARG A 108 -4.19 -2.32 3.58
C ARG A 108 -3.34 -1.78 4.74
N ALA A 109 -2.24 -2.44 5.09
CA ALA A 109 -1.35 -2.00 6.15
C ALA A 109 -0.69 -0.64 5.83
N THR A 110 -0.21 -0.46 4.60
CA THR A 110 0.38 0.80 4.13
C THR A 110 -0.62 1.95 4.18
N TYR A 111 -1.87 1.70 3.78
CA TYR A 111 -2.94 2.69 3.84
C TYR A 111 -3.35 3.05 5.27
N ARG A 112 -3.46 2.07 6.17
CA ARG A 112 -3.69 2.34 7.61
C ARG A 112 -2.58 3.19 8.19
N ARG A 113 -1.32 2.79 7.99
CA ARG A 113 -0.15 3.54 8.49
C ARG A 113 -0.09 4.96 7.95
N TRP A 114 -0.44 5.13 6.68
CA TRP A 114 -0.51 6.46 6.08
C TRP A 114 -1.60 7.33 6.69
N PHE A 115 -2.84 6.82 6.75
CA PHE A 115 -3.99 7.63 7.13
C PHE A 115 -4.22 7.72 8.64
N GLU A 116 -3.78 6.73 9.42
CA GLU A 116 -4.09 6.63 10.85
C GLU A 116 -2.85 6.90 11.71
N SER A 117 -1.65 6.59 11.22
CA SER A 117 -0.38 6.81 11.92
C SER A 117 0.46 7.96 11.36
N GLY A 118 0.07 8.55 10.22
CA GLY A 118 0.82 9.64 9.59
C GLY A 118 2.16 9.21 8.98
N GLU A 119 2.34 7.92 8.66
CA GLU A 119 3.58 7.38 8.10
C GLU A 119 3.50 7.33 6.56
N ALA A 120 4.35 8.08 5.85
CA ALA A 120 4.29 8.16 4.39
C ALA A 120 4.55 6.81 3.70
N PRO A 121 3.72 6.39 2.72
CA PRO A 121 3.97 5.20 1.91
C PRO A 121 5.27 5.28 1.12
N GLY A 122 5.96 4.15 1.03
CA GLY A 122 7.23 4.06 0.29
C GLY A 122 8.40 4.70 1.04
N GLU A 123 8.22 4.98 2.33
CA GLU A 123 9.23 5.47 3.25
C GLU A 123 9.21 4.61 4.53
N GLU A 124 10.29 4.64 5.31
CA GLU A 124 10.31 4.00 6.62
C GLU A 124 9.65 4.91 7.68
N PRO A 125 8.96 4.34 8.69
CA PRO A 125 8.87 2.91 8.99
C PRO A 125 7.73 2.18 8.25
N ASN A 126 6.97 2.88 7.39
CA ASN A 126 5.78 2.33 6.75
C ASN A 126 6.09 1.08 5.92
N ILE A 127 7.17 1.09 5.12
CA ILE A 127 7.57 -0.08 4.32
C ILE A 127 7.79 -1.31 5.21
N SER A 128 8.75 -1.23 6.13
CA SER A 128 9.13 -2.40 6.93
C SER A 128 7.98 -2.89 7.78
N LEU A 129 7.24 -1.98 8.41
CA LEU A 129 6.16 -2.37 9.30
C LEU A 129 4.91 -2.88 8.56
N SER A 130 4.58 -2.34 7.38
CA SER A 130 3.49 -2.88 6.55
C SER A 130 3.77 -4.30 6.07
N LEU A 131 5.04 -4.63 5.82
CA LEU A 131 5.45 -5.98 5.44
C LEU A 131 5.43 -6.95 6.63
N THR A 132 5.67 -6.48 7.87
CA THR A 132 5.63 -7.33 9.06
C THR A 132 4.24 -7.54 9.64
N ASP A 133 3.35 -6.54 9.57
CA ASP A 133 1.97 -6.61 10.12
C ASP A 133 1.15 -7.76 9.50
N GLN A 134 1.47 -8.19 8.27
CA GLN A 134 0.90 -9.35 7.59
C GLN A 134 0.95 -10.63 8.45
N SER A 135 2.04 -10.80 9.20
CA SER A 135 2.24 -11.98 10.05
C SER A 135 1.39 -11.98 11.33
N ASN A 136 0.97 -10.80 11.81
CA ASN A 136 0.20 -10.69 13.05
C ASN A 136 -1.31 -10.85 12.84
N GLN A 137 -1.86 -10.35 11.72
CA GLN A 137 -3.28 -10.57 11.41
C GLN A 137 -3.56 -12.04 11.06
N SER A 138 -2.65 -12.69 10.33
CA SER A 138 -2.69 -14.15 10.09
C SER A 138 -2.64 -14.99 11.37
N ASN A 139 -1.97 -14.49 12.43
CA ASN A 139 -1.89 -15.16 13.72
C ASN A 139 -3.17 -14.99 14.57
N GLN A 140 -3.93 -13.90 14.40
CA GLN A 140 -5.16 -13.68 15.16
C GLN A 140 -6.36 -14.45 14.59
N SER A 141 -6.43 -14.61 13.27
CA SER A 141 -7.46 -15.44 12.62
C SER A 141 -7.20 -16.94 12.74
N ASN A 142 -5.96 -17.38 12.94
CA ASN A 142 -5.60 -18.79 13.15
C ASN A 142 -5.54 -19.22 14.63
N GLN A 143 -5.69 -18.32 15.61
CA GLN A 143 -5.76 -18.69 17.03
C GLN A 143 -7.12 -19.24 17.45
N SER A 144 -8.14 -19.15 16.59
CA SER A 144 -9.45 -19.79 16.79
C SER A 144 -9.53 -21.24 16.27
N ASP A 145 -8.49 -21.77 15.61
CA ASP A 145 -8.51 -23.13 15.08
C ASP A 145 -7.19 -23.89 15.35
N GLN A 146 -7.18 -24.57 16.50
CA GLN A 146 -6.35 -25.71 16.96
C GLN A 146 -4.88 -25.88 16.52
N SER A 147 -4.03 -25.94 17.56
CA SER A 147 -2.85 -26.80 17.79
C SER A 147 -1.87 -27.15 16.64
N ASP A 148 -0.62 -26.76 16.87
CA ASP A 148 0.62 -27.43 16.44
C ASP A 148 1.11 -27.21 14.99
N GLN A 149 1.37 -25.96 14.60
CA GLN A 149 2.45 -25.65 13.63
C GLN A 149 3.30 -24.43 14.03
N SER A 150 4.46 -24.77 14.62
CA SER A 150 5.62 -23.98 15.07
C SER A 150 5.85 -22.52 14.56
N PRO A 151 6.20 -21.59 15.47
CA PRO A 151 6.69 -20.22 15.16
C PRO A 151 7.90 -20.13 14.21
N ARG A 152 8.66 -21.23 14.04
CA ARG A 152 9.88 -21.28 13.22
C ARG A 152 9.62 -21.21 11.71
N ARG A 153 8.45 -21.66 11.24
CA ARG A 153 8.07 -21.66 9.81
C ARG A 153 7.73 -20.24 9.33
N HIS A 154 7.12 -19.45 10.20
CA HIS A 154 6.64 -18.09 9.97
C HIS A 154 7.79 -17.06 9.92
N ARG A 155 8.75 -17.14 10.85
CA ARG A 155 9.98 -16.33 10.79
C ARG A 155 10.76 -16.50 9.48
N ARG A 156 10.78 -17.73 8.94
CA ARG A 156 11.42 -18.03 7.65
C ARG A 156 10.71 -17.39 6.45
N GLN A 157 9.39 -17.20 6.49
CA GLN A 157 8.66 -16.51 5.42
C GLN A 157 8.90 -14.99 5.48
N ASN A 158 8.98 -14.42 6.69
CA ASN A 158 9.32 -13.01 6.90
C ASN A 158 10.74 -12.69 6.40
N ASP A 159 11.72 -13.52 6.78
CA ASP A 159 13.09 -13.41 6.28
C ASP A 159 13.13 -13.56 4.76
N ARG A 160 12.29 -14.43 4.17
CA ARG A 160 12.20 -14.60 2.72
C ARG A 160 11.61 -13.37 2.01
N ASN A 161 10.52 -12.78 2.51
CA ASN A 161 9.89 -11.62 1.87
C ASN A 161 10.81 -10.39 1.95
N MET A 162 11.44 -10.16 3.12
CA MET A 162 12.43 -9.09 3.30
C MET A 162 13.70 -9.35 2.47
N THR A 163 14.20 -10.59 2.43
CA THR A 163 15.35 -10.97 1.61
C THR A 163 15.03 -10.89 0.11
N PHE A 164 13.81 -11.23 -0.31
CA PHE A 164 13.38 -11.12 -1.70
C PHE A 164 13.30 -9.65 -2.13
N TYR A 165 12.71 -8.78 -1.31
CA TYR A 165 12.77 -7.34 -1.50
C TYR A 165 14.22 -6.84 -1.57
N MET A 166 15.06 -7.16 -0.59
CA MET A 166 16.48 -6.77 -0.57
C MET A 166 17.29 -7.32 -1.75
N ARG A 167 16.95 -8.50 -2.29
CA ARG A 167 17.58 -9.07 -3.49
C ARG A 167 17.09 -8.39 -4.76
N SER A 168 15.80 -8.10 -4.88
CA SER A 168 15.21 -7.41 -6.04
C SER A 168 15.71 -5.97 -6.19
N THR A 169 15.97 -5.27 -5.07
CA THR A 169 16.47 -3.89 -5.06
C THR A 169 17.97 -3.79 -5.33
N ARG A 170 18.77 -4.83 -5.02
CA ARG A 170 20.20 -4.89 -5.40
C ARG A 170 20.44 -5.02 -6.91
N GLY A 171 19.45 -5.46 -7.68
CA GLY A 171 19.53 -5.53 -9.16
C GLY A 171 19.29 -4.19 -9.87
N LEU A 172 18.83 -3.15 -9.15
CA LEU A 172 18.43 -1.85 -9.73
C LEU A 172 19.42 -0.71 -9.42
N GLY A 173 20.60 -1.01 -8.88
CA GLY A 173 21.60 -0.01 -8.50
C GLY A 173 22.87 -0.02 -9.35
N ARG A 174 23.07 1.07 -10.12
CA ARG A 174 24.30 1.53 -10.81
C ARG A 174 24.63 0.92 -12.19
N ARG A 175 24.19 1.61 -13.25
CA ARG A 175 25.03 1.76 -14.45
C ARG A 175 26.02 2.91 -14.20
N PRO A 176 27.35 2.72 -14.33
CA PRO A 176 28.28 3.83 -14.33
C PRO A 176 28.04 4.70 -15.57
N ASN A 177 28.00 6.01 -15.34
CA ASN A 177 27.88 7.02 -16.38
C ASN A 177 29.15 7.01 -17.25
N ALA A 178 29.06 6.47 -18.47
CA ALA A 178 30.14 6.51 -19.44
C ALA A 178 30.14 7.87 -20.15
N ALA A 179 30.71 8.89 -19.50
CA ALA A 179 31.01 10.17 -20.12
C ALA A 179 32.19 10.87 -19.42
N SER A 180 33.42 10.44 -19.74
CA SER A 180 34.54 11.38 -19.98
C SER A 180 35.71 10.62 -20.64
N ARG A 181 35.89 10.88 -21.94
CA ARG A 181 37.17 10.78 -22.63
C ARG A 181 37.27 12.01 -23.52
N ARG A 182 37.91 13.05 -23.00
CA ARG A 182 38.81 13.95 -23.71
C ARG A 182 39.88 14.39 -22.73
#